data_AF-A0A916Y5K3-F1
#
_entry.id   AF-A0A916Y5K3-F1
#
_cell.length_a   1.000
_cell.length_b   1.000
_cell.length_c   1.000
_cell.angle_alpha   90.00
_cell.angle_beta   90.00
_cell.angle_gamma   90.00
#
_symmetry.space_group_name_H-M   'P 1'
#
loop_
_entity.id
_entity.type
_entity.pdbx_description
1 polymer ?
#
loop_
_entity_poly.entity_id
_entity_poly.type
_entity_poly.pdbx_seq_one_letter_code
_entity_poly.pdbx_strand_id
1 'polypeptide(L)'
;MSADLSKMAPAELKAAMTGGTDGWGSYASAAEHVPYSRPVVSRRRCLCGCKSRETHAGMANGIALTNGCELYVARWVRAHR
;
A
#
# COMPACT_ATOMS: atom_id res chain seq x y z
N MET A 1 -17.07 -11.72 -0.99
CA MET A 1 -16.09 -12.41 -0.12
C MET A 1 -15.59 -11.37 0.87
N SER A 2 -15.91 -11.51 2.15
CA SER A 2 -15.46 -10.57 3.17
C SER A 2 -13.99 -10.84 3.53
N ALA A 3 -13.16 -9.79 3.59
CA ALA A 3 -11.76 -9.95 3.91
C ALA A 3 -11.57 -10.40 5.38
N ASP A 4 -10.72 -11.40 5.60
CA ASP A 4 -10.40 -11.92 6.93
C ASP A 4 -9.39 -11.00 7.63
N LEU A 5 -9.90 -10.14 8.50
CA LEU A 5 -9.11 -9.13 9.23
C LEU A 5 -8.02 -9.74 10.13
N SER A 6 -8.22 -10.97 10.61
CA SER A 6 -7.28 -11.62 11.55
C SER A 6 -5.92 -11.93 10.93
N LYS A 7 -5.84 -11.98 9.59
CA LYS A 7 -4.63 -12.33 8.84
C LYS A 7 -3.90 -11.12 8.26
N MET A 8 -4.43 -9.91 8.47
CA MET A 8 -3.87 -8.69 7.89
C MET A 8 -2.66 -8.19 8.70
N ALA A 9 -1.67 -7.64 7.99
CA ALA A 9 -0.58 -6.93 8.65
C ALA A 9 -1.12 -5.66 9.33
N PRO A 10 -0.46 -5.11 10.38
CA PRO A 10 -1.01 -3.99 11.16
C PRO A 10 -1.42 -2.75 10.34
N ALA A 11 -0.61 -2.37 9.33
CA ALA A 11 -0.92 -1.24 8.46
C ALA A 11 -2.13 -1.51 7.53
N GLU A 12 -2.25 -2.76 7.08
CA GLU A 12 -3.34 -3.25 6.25
C GLU A 12 -4.65 -3.30 7.04
N LEU A 13 -4.60 -3.87 8.25
CA LEU A 13 -5.71 -3.93 9.19
C LEU A 13 -6.23 -2.53 9.52
N LYS A 14 -5.33 -1.58 9.77
CA LYS A 14 -5.70 -0.18 10.03
C LYS A 14 -6.42 0.44 8.83
N ALA A 15 -5.93 0.21 7.60
CA ALA A 15 -6.58 0.70 6.39
C ALA A 15 -7.97 0.08 6.22
N ALA A 16 -8.10 -1.23 6.42
CA ALA A 16 -9.38 -1.95 6.36
C ALA A 16 -10.37 -1.46 7.43
N MET A 17 -9.93 -1.23 8.67
CA MET A 17 -10.78 -0.73 9.74
C MET A 17 -11.20 0.73 9.54
N THR A 18 -10.38 1.53 8.84
CA THR A 18 -10.67 2.96 8.61
C THR A 18 -11.53 3.18 7.37
N GLY A 19 -11.22 2.49 6.26
CA GLY A 19 -11.87 2.66 4.96
C GLY A 19 -12.89 1.57 4.59
N GLY A 20 -13.07 0.55 5.44
CA GLY A 20 -13.88 -0.62 5.12
C GLY A 20 -13.14 -1.67 4.29
N THR A 21 -13.85 -2.75 3.99
CA THR A 21 -13.33 -3.91 3.22
C THR A 21 -14.11 -4.18 1.94
N ASP A 22 -14.86 -3.18 1.45
CA ASP A 22 -15.62 -3.34 0.22
C ASP A 22 -14.69 -3.50 -0.99
N GLY A 23 -14.95 -4.54 -1.78
CA GLY A 23 -14.11 -4.92 -2.92
C GLY A 23 -12.62 -5.15 -2.62
N TRP A 24 -12.26 -5.47 -1.35
CA TRP A 24 -10.88 -5.68 -0.93
C TRP A 24 -10.15 -6.70 -1.81
N GLY A 25 -8.98 -6.33 -2.32
CA GLY A 25 -8.17 -7.15 -3.22
C GLY A 25 -8.72 -7.28 -4.65
N SER A 26 -9.88 -6.69 -4.95
CA SER A 26 -10.51 -6.73 -6.28
C SER A 26 -10.35 -5.42 -7.04
N TYR A 27 -10.50 -4.28 -6.35
CA TYR A 27 -10.25 -2.95 -6.93
C TYR A 27 -9.57 -2.05 -5.90
N ALA A 28 -8.80 -1.07 -6.38
CA ALA A 28 -8.16 -0.10 -5.51
C ALA A 28 -8.04 1.25 -6.20
N SER A 29 -8.34 2.29 -5.43
CA SER A 29 -8.17 3.69 -5.82
C SER A 29 -7.55 4.44 -4.66
N ALA A 30 -6.47 5.17 -4.92
CA ALA A 30 -5.82 6.01 -3.92
C ALA A 30 -6.65 7.22 -3.52
N ALA A 31 -7.68 7.57 -4.30
CA ALA A 31 -8.60 8.66 -3.99
C ALA A 31 -9.77 8.20 -3.09
N GLU A 32 -10.18 6.93 -3.20
CA GLU A 32 -11.37 6.40 -2.52
C GLU A 32 -11.03 5.54 -1.30
N HIS A 33 -9.86 4.89 -1.30
CA HIS A 33 -9.46 3.97 -0.23
C HIS A 33 -8.26 4.50 0.52
N VAL A 34 -8.14 4.08 1.77
CA VAL A 34 -7.05 4.49 2.65
C VAL A 34 -5.72 3.90 2.16
N PRO A 35 -4.76 4.73 1.72
CA PRO A 35 -3.45 4.24 1.30
C PRO A 35 -2.59 3.85 2.51
N TYR A 36 -1.76 2.83 2.33
CA TYR A 36 -0.82 2.35 3.34
C TYR A 36 0.47 1.82 2.72
N SER A 37 1.53 1.74 3.51
CA SER A 37 2.82 1.20 3.09
C SER A 37 2.94 -0.27 3.49
N ARG A 38 3.52 -1.10 2.62
CA ARG A 38 3.83 -2.51 2.90
C ARG A 38 5.26 -2.85 2.44
N PRO A 39 6.11 -3.46 3.29
CA PRO A 39 7.41 -3.95 2.86
C PRO A 39 7.28 -5.01 1.76
N VAL A 40 8.17 -4.96 0.76
CA VAL A 40 8.22 -5.93 -0.35
C VAL A 40 9.67 -6.26 -0.73
N VAL A 41 9.86 -7.46 -1.27
CA VAL A 41 11.12 -7.85 -1.89
C VAL A 41 11.01 -7.65 -3.40
N SER A 42 11.59 -6.57 -3.92
CA SER A 42 11.58 -6.25 -5.35
C SER A 42 12.98 -6.37 -5.95
N ARG A 43 13.04 -6.80 -7.22
CA ARG A 43 14.29 -6.79 -8.01
C ARG A 43 14.50 -5.47 -8.76
N ARG A 44 13.52 -4.57 -8.76
CA ARG A 44 13.60 -3.30 -9.47
C ARG A 44 14.30 -2.23 -8.63
N ARG A 45 14.86 -1.22 -9.31
CA ARG A 45 15.38 -0.02 -8.69
C ARG A 45 14.27 0.99 -8.46
N CYS A 46 14.36 1.73 -7.37
CA CYS A 46 13.42 2.80 -7.08
C CYS A 46 13.59 3.97 -8.06
N LEU A 47 12.45 4.50 -8.54
CA LEU A 47 12.37 5.62 -9.47
C LEU A 47 12.47 7.00 -8.80
N CYS A 48 12.58 7.08 -7.46
CA CYS A 48 12.69 8.35 -6.74
C CYS A 48 14.07 9.03 -6.86
N GLY A 49 15.02 8.40 -7.56
CA GLY A 49 16.38 8.89 -7.74
C GLY A 49 17.41 8.31 -6.77
N CYS A 50 17.00 7.59 -5.72
CA CYS A 50 17.96 6.97 -4.78
C CYS A 50 18.76 5.80 -5.38
N LYS A 51 18.30 5.24 -6.52
CA LYS A 51 18.90 4.10 -7.25
C LYS A 51 19.04 2.80 -6.45
N SER A 52 18.63 2.77 -5.18
CA SER A 52 18.50 1.55 -4.36
C SER A 52 17.36 0.66 -4.86
N ARG A 53 17.28 -0.57 -4.37
CA ARG A 53 16.16 -1.47 -4.64
C ARG A 53 14.87 -0.91 -4.04
N GLU A 54 13.74 -1.18 -4.69
CA GLU A 54 12.44 -0.93 -4.07
C GLU A 54 12.29 -1.88 -2.85
N THR A 55 11.85 -1.31 -1.74
CA THR A 55 11.66 -2.03 -0.47
C THR A 55 10.24 -1.97 0.02
N HIS A 56 9.41 -1.10 -0.55
CA HIS A 56 8.03 -0.86 -0.12
C HIS A 56 7.09 -0.75 -1.32
N ALA A 57 5.86 -1.20 -1.11
CA ALA A 57 4.72 -0.98 -1.98
C ALA A 57 3.77 0.03 -1.33
N GLY A 58 3.28 0.98 -2.11
CA GLY A 58 2.11 1.78 -1.76
C GLY A 58 0.86 1.00 -2.12
N MET A 59 0.10 0.63 -1.10
CA MET A 59 -1.06 -0.22 -1.18
C MET A 59 -2.32 0.61 -0.93
N ALA A 60 -3.43 0.19 -1.51
CA ALA A 60 -4.78 0.64 -1.16
C ALA A 60 -5.73 -0.54 -1.37
N ASN A 61 -6.71 -0.73 -0.48
CA ASN A 61 -7.71 -1.80 -0.57
C ASN A 61 -7.13 -3.20 -0.88
N GLY A 62 -5.98 -3.56 -0.29
CA GLY A 62 -5.33 -4.86 -0.55
C GLY A 62 -4.50 -4.96 -1.85
N ILE A 63 -4.45 -3.92 -2.69
CA ILE A 63 -3.74 -3.93 -4.00
C ILE A 63 -2.59 -2.92 -4.01
N ALA A 64 -1.47 -3.30 -4.64
CA ALA A 64 -0.34 -2.41 -4.84
C ALA A 64 -0.59 -1.45 -6.02
N LEU A 65 -0.56 -0.14 -5.76
CA LEU A 65 -0.70 0.91 -6.78
C LEU A 65 0.65 1.51 -7.19
N THR A 66 1.65 1.45 -6.30
CA THR A 66 2.99 1.98 -6.55
C THR A 66 4.04 1.19 -5.78
N ASN A 67 5.32 1.35 -6.14
CA ASN A 67 6.45 0.77 -5.42
C ASN A 67 7.62 1.75 -5.36
N GLY A 68 8.46 1.62 -4.33
CA GLY A 68 9.66 2.44 -4.19
C GLY A 68 10.46 2.13 -2.93
N CYS A 69 11.39 3.01 -2.61
CA CYS A 69 12.00 3.03 -1.28
C CYS A 69 10.97 3.50 -0.25
N GLU A 70 11.27 3.28 1.03
CA GLU A 70 10.40 3.68 2.14
C GLU A 70 9.95 5.14 2.04
N LEU A 71 10.88 6.06 1.80
CA LEU A 71 10.60 7.49 1.71
C LEU A 71 9.67 7.84 0.54
N TYR A 72 9.84 7.20 -0.61
CA TYR A 72 8.98 7.43 -1.77
C TYR A 72 7.55 6.98 -1.50
N VAL A 73 7.38 5.78 -0.95
CA VAL A 73 6.06 5.26 -0.61
C VAL A 73 5.42 6.08 0.52
N ALA A 74 6.17 6.49 1.54
CA ALA A 74 5.67 7.36 2.60
C ALA A 74 5.15 8.70 2.06
N ARG A 75 5.85 9.31 1.10
CA ARG A 75 5.38 10.53 0.40
C ARG A 75 4.11 10.29 -0.40
N TRP A 76 4.05 9.18 -1.12
CA TRP A 76 2.87 8.80 -1.90
C TRP A 76 1.64 8.59 -1.00
N VAL A 77 1.79 7.84 0.11
CA VAL A 77 0.72 7.64 1.11
C VAL A 77 0.27 8.99 1.66
N ARG A 78 1.19 9.87 2.04
CA ARG A 78 0.85 11.21 2.54
C ARG A 78 0.12 12.07 1.52
N ALA A 79 0.46 11.96 0.23
CA ALA A 79 -0.17 12.74 -0.83
C ALA A 79 -1.61 12.30 -1.14
N HIS A 80 -2.00 11.08 -0.75
CA HIS A 80 -3.30 10.48 -1.02
C HIS A 80 -4.07 10.14 0.28
N ARG A 81 -3.64 10.72 1.41
CA ARG A 81 -4.28 10.54 2.72
C ARG A 81 -5.31 11.63 2.99
#